data_AF-A0A2H3KFY8-F1
#
_entry.id   AF-A0A2H3KFY8-F1
#
_cell.length_a   1.000
_cell.length_b   1.000
_cell.length_c   1.000
_cell.angle_alpha   90.00
_cell.angle_beta   90.00
_cell.angle_gamma   90.00
#
_symmetry.space_group_name_H-M   'P 1'
#
loop_
_entity.id
_entity.type
_entity.pdbx_description
1 polymer ?
#
loop_
_entity_poly.entity_id
_entity_poly.type
_entity_poly.pdbx_seq_one_letter_code
_entity_poly.pdbx_strand_id
1 'polypeptide(L)' 'MKVAEKPTAKAQLDDIILDVSWADISKTYFGKSSSWIYNKLNGRDGNGAHGEFNEQETENLRNALFELSDRIRKCAEKLV' A
#
# COMPACT_ATOMS: atom_id res chain seq x y z
N MET A 1 26.29 -5.85 -16.40
CA MET A 1 25.71 -5.86 -15.02
C MET A 1 24.21 -5.89 -15.16
N LYS A 2 23.52 -6.86 -14.56
CA LYS A 2 22.05 -6.78 -14.41
C LYS A 2 21.79 -5.76 -13.29
N VAL A 3 21.10 -4.67 -13.60
CA VAL A 3 20.58 -3.77 -12.58
C VAL A 3 19.59 -4.59 -11.76
N ALA A 4 19.80 -4.71 -10.45
CA ALA A 4 18.83 -5.38 -9.59
C ALA A 4 17.53 -4.58 -9.66
N GLU A 5 16.45 -5.19 -10.16
CA GLU A 5 15.14 -4.55 -10.18
C GLU A 5 14.72 -4.24 -8.74
N LYS A 6 14.28 -3.01 -8.52
CA LYS A 6 13.75 -2.58 -7.23
C LYS A 6 12.54 -3.45 -6.90
N PRO A 7 12.42 -3.99 -5.67
CA PRO A 7 11.28 -4.80 -5.30
C PRO A 7 10.00 -3.96 -5.36
N THR A 8 8.94 -4.51 -5.94
CA THR A 8 7.62 -3.85 -5.99
C THR A 8 7.10 -3.59 -4.57
N ALA A 9 6.21 -2.61 -4.42
CA ALA A 9 5.57 -2.36 -3.13
C ALA A 9 4.85 -3.60 -2.59
N LYS A 10 4.25 -4.43 -3.46
CA LYS A 10 3.68 -5.73 -3.07
C LYS A 10 4.71 -6.65 -2.43
N ALA A 11 5.91 -6.77 -3.01
CA ALA A 11 6.97 -7.62 -2.46
C ALA A 11 7.48 -7.10 -1.11
N GLN A 12 7.50 -5.77 -0.92
CA GLN A 12 7.89 -5.16 0.36
C GLN A 12 6.82 -5.31 1.45
N LEU A 13 5.55 -5.44 1.07
CA LEU A 13 4.39 -5.52 1.96
C LEU A 13 3.82 -6.94 2.10
N ASP A 14 4.57 -7.96 1.65
CA ASP A 14 4.16 -9.37 1.61
C ASP A 14 3.59 -9.87 2.94
N ASP A 15 4.25 -9.52 4.05
CA ASP A 15 3.89 -9.93 5.42
C ASP A 15 2.44 -9.57 5.81
N ILE A 16 1.88 -8.51 5.24
CA ILE A 16 0.53 -8.00 5.56
C ILE A 16 -0.37 -7.93 4.32
N ILE A 17 0.06 -8.46 3.18
CA ILE A 17 -0.60 -8.23 1.88
C ILE A 17 -2.03 -8.78 1.83
N LEU A 18 -2.33 -9.81 2.62
CA LEU A 18 -3.65 -10.42 2.71
C LEU A 18 -4.47 -9.94 3.91
N ASP A 19 -3.84 -9.36 4.91
CA ASP A 19 -4.49 -8.93 6.15
C ASP A 19 -5.11 -7.54 6.04
N VAL A 20 -4.61 -6.73 5.09
CA VAL A 20 -5.01 -5.34 4.91
C VAL A 20 -5.98 -5.18 3.73
N SER A 21 -7.08 -4.47 3.97
CA SER A 21 -7.97 -4.02 2.90
C SER A 21 -7.33 -2.87 2.12
N TRP A 22 -6.53 -3.19 1.09
CA TRP A 22 -5.92 -2.19 0.21
C TRP A 22 -6.96 -1.33 -0.51
N ALA A 23 -8.12 -1.90 -0.83
CA ALA A 23 -9.25 -1.18 -1.40
C ALA A 23 -9.73 -0.04 -0.49
N ASP A 24 -9.74 -0.24 0.82
CA ASP A 24 -10.09 0.79 1.79
C ASP A 24 -8.99 1.84 1.90
N ILE A 25 -7.73 1.42 1.99
CA ILE A 25 -6.58 2.35 1.99
C ILE A 25 -6.63 3.27 0.76
N SER A 26 -6.89 2.71 -0.42
CA SER A 26 -7.01 3.47 -1.67
C SER A 26 -8.07 4.57 -1.61
N LYS A 27 -9.24 4.27 -1.03
CA LYS A 27 -10.34 5.23 -0.93
C LYS A 27 -10.03 6.28 0.13
N THR A 28 -9.62 5.84 1.32
CA THR A 28 -9.44 6.69 2.50
C THR A 28 -8.25 7.63 2.38
N TYR A 29 -7.11 7.16 1.86
CA TYR A 29 -5.85 7.93 1.84
C TYR A 29 -5.50 8.52 0.48
N PHE A 30 -6.04 7.98 -0.61
CA PHE A 30 -5.71 8.43 -1.97
C PHE A 30 -6.92 8.96 -2.75
N GLY A 31 -8.15 8.71 -2.30
CA GLY A 31 -9.36 9.04 -3.07
C GLY A 31 -9.41 8.33 -4.43
N LYS A 32 -8.79 7.14 -4.54
CA LYS A 32 -8.68 6.37 -5.79
C LYS A 32 -9.42 5.04 -5.71
N SER A 33 -9.68 4.44 -6.88
CA SER A 33 -10.34 3.15 -7.00
C SER A 33 -9.45 1.99 -6.51
N SER A 34 -10.07 0.89 -6.10
CA SER A 34 -9.31 -0.31 -5.67
C SER A 34 -8.38 -0.84 -6.76
N SER A 35 -8.79 -0.78 -8.02
CA SER A 35 -7.94 -1.19 -9.16
C SER A 35 -6.65 -0.37 -9.24
N TRP A 36 -6.72 0.94 -8.93
CA TRP A 36 -5.55 1.81 -8.92
C TRP A 36 -4.48 1.33 -7.94
N ILE A 37 -4.84 1.03 -6.69
CA ILE A 37 -3.85 0.62 -5.69
C ILE A 37 -3.28 -0.77 -6.00
N TYR A 38 -4.08 -1.70 -6.52
CA TYR A 38 -3.56 -3.01 -6.92
C TYR A 38 -2.61 -2.94 -8.11
N ASN A 39 -2.84 -2.02 -9.05
CA ASN A 39 -1.87 -1.76 -10.13
C ASN A 39 -0.57 -1.20 -9.55
N LYS A 40 -0.64 -0.17 -8.69
CA LYS A 40 0.53 0.42 -8.02
C LYS A 40 1.34 -0.60 -7.21
N LEU A 41 0.66 -1.45 -6.43
CA LEU A 41 1.30 -2.52 -5.64
C LEU A 41 2.07 -3.50 -6.54
N ASN A 42 1.52 -3.84 -7.71
CA ASN A 42 2.17 -4.70 -8.69
C ASN A 42 3.19 -3.96 -9.59
N GLY A 43 3.48 -2.68 -9.33
CA GLY A 43 4.42 -1.88 -10.13
C GLY A 43 3.89 -1.47 -11.50
N ARG A 44 2.57 -1.47 -11.69
CA ARG A 44 1.89 -1.15 -12.96
C ARG A 44 1.14 0.16 -12.86
N ASP A 45 1.10 0.92 -13.95
CA ASP A 45 0.11 1.97 -14.14
C ASP A 45 -1.19 1.36 -14.72
N GLY A 46 -2.28 2.11 -14.68
CA GLY A 46 -3.59 1.65 -15.18
C GLY A 46 -3.62 1.30 -16.68
N ASN A 47 -2.54 1.59 -17.41
CA ASN A 47 -2.38 1.33 -18.84
C ASN A 47 -1.39 0.19 -19.12
N GLY A 48 -0.87 -0.49 -18.09
CA GLY A 48 0.06 -1.61 -18.21
C GLY A 48 1.54 -1.22 -18.36
N ALA A 49 1.87 0.06 -18.30
CA ALA A 49 3.25 0.54 -18.21
C ALA A 49 3.74 0.55 -16.74
N HIS A 50 5.02 0.86 -16.52
CA HIS A 50 5.60 0.87 -15.17
C HIS A 50 5.00 2.01 -14.34
N GLY A 51 4.35 1.68 -13.23
CA GLY A 51 3.61 2.63 -12.40
C GLY A 51 3.79 2.37 -10.92
N GLU A 52 4.99 2.57 -10.40
CA GLU A 52 5.23 2.58 -8.96
C GLU A 52 4.57 3.80 -8.28
N PHE A 53 4.49 3.75 -6.95
CA PHE A 53 4.19 4.91 -6.13
C PHE A 53 5.28 5.98 -6.36
N ASN A 54 4.89 7.22 -6.62
CA ASN A 54 5.83 8.35 -6.56
C ASN A 54 6.20 8.66 -5.10
N GLU A 55 7.10 9.63 -4.88
CA GLU A 55 7.56 9.99 -3.53
C GLU A 55 6.42 10.40 -2.59
N GLN A 56 5.51 11.25 -3.06
CA GLN A 56 4.36 11.70 -2.28
C GLN A 56 3.39 10.55 -2.00
N GLU A 57 3.13 9.70 -2.99
CA GLU A 57 2.25 8.55 -2.82
C GLU A 57 2.86 7.51 -1.86
N THR A 58 4.19 7.36 -1.89
CA THR A 58 4.94 6.50 -0.96
C THR A 58 4.86 7.02 0.47
N GLU A 59 5.03 8.33 0.65
CA GLU A 59 4.86 9.01 1.94
C GLU A 59 3.45 8.79 2.49
N ASN A 60 2.44 9.00 1.66
CA ASN A 60 1.04 8.79 2.03
C ASN A 60 0.75 7.33 2.41
N LEU A 61 1.30 6.36 1.66
CA LEU A 61 1.15 4.94 1.98
C LEU A 61 1.79 4.60 3.32
N ARG A 62 2.98 5.13 3.62
CA ARG A 62 3.67 4.90 4.88
C ARG A 62 2.86 5.45 6.07
N ASN A 63 2.34 6.66 5.93
CA ASN A 63 1.51 7.28 6.96
C ASN A 63 0.20 6.51 7.17
N ALA A 64 -0.42 6.00 6.09
CA ALA A 64 -1.58 5.14 6.17
C ALA A 64 -1.30 3.84 6.96
N LEU A 65 -0.15 3.21 6.74
CA LEU A 65 0.25 1.99 7.46
C LEU A 65 0.53 2.26 8.94
N PHE A 66 1.20 3.37 9.27
CA PHE A 66 1.42 3.75 10.67
C PHE A 66 0.11 4.06 11.40
N GLU A 67 -0.83 4.75 10.76
CA GLU A 67 -2.14 5.03 11.35
C GLU A 67 -2.96 3.74 11.54
N LEU A 68 -2.94 2.84 10.55
CA LEU A 68 -3.60 1.54 10.67
C LEU A 68 -3.03 0.73 11.85
N SER A 69 -1.71 0.69 12.00
CA SER A 69 -1.04 0.02 13.13
C SER A 69 -1.51 0.59 14.47
N ASP A 70 -1.54 1.92 14.60
CA ASP A 70 -2.01 2.59 15.82
C ASP A 70 -3.50 2.29 16.11
N ARG A 71 -4.33 2.25 15.07
CA ARG A 71 -5.75 1.88 15.19
C ARG A 71 -5.93 0.43 15.64
N ILE A 72 -5.17 -0.50 15.07
CA ILE A 72 -5.18 -1.91 15.48
C ILE A 72 -4.82 -2.03 16.97
N ARG A 73 -3.71 -1.39 17.39
CA ARG A 73 -3.27 -1.35 18.79
C ARG A 73 -4.36 -0.81 19.73
N LYS A 74 -4.94 0.35 19.40
CA LYS A 74 -6.03 0.96 20.19
C LYS A 74 -7.28 0.08 20.28
N CYS A 75 -7.59 -0.70 19.26
CA CYS A 75 -8.67 -1.67 19.32
C CYS A 75 -8.34 -2.83 20.26
N ALA A 76 -7.13 -3.38 20.16
CA ALA A 76 -6.67 -4.45 21.04
C ALA A 76 -6.68 -4.03 22.52
N GLU A 77 -6.24 -2.81 22.84
CA GLU A 77 -6.26 -2.24 24.21
C GLU A 77 -7.66 -2.05 24.80
N LYS A 78 -8.72 -2.04 23.96
CA LYS A 78 -10.11 -1.88 24.41
C LYS A 78 -10.81 -3.20 24.70
N LEU A 79 -10.25 -4.33 24.27
CA LEU A 79 -10.81 -5.64 24.53
C LEU A 79 -10.62 -5.97 26.02
N VAL A 80 -11.70 -6.44 26.66
CA VAL A 80 -11.75 -6.85 28.09
C VAL A 80 -11.73 -8.35 28.23
#